data_AF-A0A258AGY2-F1
#
_entry.id   AF-A0A258AGY2-F1
#
_cell.length_a   1.000
_cell.length_b   1.000
_cell.length_c   1.000
_cell.angle_alpha   90.00
_cell.angle_beta   90.00
_cell.angle_gamma   90.00
#
_symmetry.space_group_name_H-M   'P 1'
#
loop_
_entity.id
_entity.type
_entity.pdbx_description
1 polymer ?
#
loop_
_entity_poly.entity_id
_entity_poly.type
_entity_poly.pdbx_seq_one_letter_code
_entity_poly.pdbx_strand_id
1 'polypeptide(L)'
;MNRKLSIAAITLGALAILGELCGILIPTVSWFFDNGRTFGWTSSILLIVGGILGLRFLPREIRWTPVTLQRFRRFRSIGRGWWSFRILLVLIALAMLDQALVGKRALLVRCDGKTYFPAFSQKRYQAQDFGLAGEQEANYRELKQRLSKEKRGFVWMPLVPWDPVLDTDSLQSITLEHRGGVWFKPGNAESYSGRAQKSYADL
;
A
#
# COMPACT_ATOMS: atom_id res chain seq x y z
N MET A 1 -17.13 -19.10 21.83
CA MET A 1 -16.04 -18.76 20.88
C MET A 1 -16.57 -18.57 19.46
N ASN A 2 -17.44 -19.45 18.97
CA ASN A 2 -18.11 -19.30 17.67
C ASN A 2 -18.82 -17.95 17.48
N ARG A 3 -19.53 -17.46 18.51
CA ARG A 3 -20.15 -16.13 18.43
C ARG A 3 -19.14 -15.00 18.25
N LYS A 4 -17.94 -15.10 18.85
CA LYS A 4 -16.88 -14.10 18.66
C LYS A 4 -16.35 -14.14 17.22
N LEU A 5 -16.33 -15.31 16.61
CA LEU A 5 -15.91 -15.50 15.22
C LEU A 5 -16.97 -15.00 14.23
N SER A 6 -18.26 -15.26 14.49
CA SER A 6 -19.37 -14.69 13.72
C SER A 6 -19.46 -13.16 13.89
N ILE A 7 -19.28 -12.64 15.10
CA ILE A 7 -19.19 -11.19 15.35
C ILE A 7 -17.99 -10.62 14.60
N ALA A 8 -16.81 -11.25 14.65
CA ALA A 8 -15.63 -10.81 13.91
C ALA A 8 -15.87 -10.75 12.40
N ALA A 9 -16.55 -11.75 11.83
CA ALA A 9 -16.93 -11.78 10.42
C ALA A 9 -17.93 -10.66 10.05
N ILE A 10 -18.95 -10.44 10.88
CA ILE A 10 -19.91 -9.34 10.68
C ILE A 10 -19.20 -7.99 10.80
N THR A 11 -18.35 -7.80 11.81
CA THR A 11 -17.59 -6.56 11.98
C THR A 11 -16.65 -6.33 10.82
N LEU A 12 -16.00 -7.38 10.29
CA LEU A 12 -15.11 -7.26 9.14
C LEU A 12 -15.87 -6.86 7.87
N GLY A 13 -17.01 -7.50 7.60
CA GLY A 13 -17.87 -7.15 6.46
C GLY A 13 -18.48 -5.75 6.58
N ALA A 14 -18.92 -5.36 7.78
CA ALA A 14 -19.42 -4.01 8.03
C ALA A 14 -18.33 -2.95 7.89
N LEU A 15 -17.12 -3.22 8.40
CA LEU A 15 -15.96 -2.35 8.25
C LEU A 15 -15.56 -2.21 6.77
N ALA A 16 -15.71 -3.26 5.97
CA ALA A 16 -15.45 -3.21 4.53
C ALA A 16 -16.40 -2.27 3.80
N ILE A 17 -17.70 -2.40 4.07
CA ILE A 17 -18.72 -1.52 3.48
C ILE A 17 -18.53 -0.06 3.95
N LEU A 18 -18.23 0.15 5.24
CA LEU A 18 -17.96 1.49 5.77
C LEU A 18 -16.68 2.10 5.18
N GLY A 19 -15.63 1.31 4.98
CA GLY A 19 -14.39 1.74 4.35
C GLY A 19 -14.63 2.24 2.92
N GLU A 20 -15.39 1.48 2.13
CA GLU A 20 -15.81 1.88 0.78
C GLU A 20 -16.66 3.17 0.79
N LEU A 21 -17.65 3.26 1.68
CA LEU A 21 -18.53 4.44 1.78
C LEU A 21 -17.79 5.70 2.23
N CYS A 22 -16.81 5.56 3.12
CA CYS A 22 -15.96 6.66 3.56
C CYS A 22 -14.81 6.96 2.58
N GLY A 23 -14.61 6.14 1.55
CA GLY A 23 -13.49 6.27 0.59
C GLY A 23 -12.11 6.01 1.21
N ILE A 24 -12.07 5.30 2.35
CA ILE A 24 -10.86 4.99 3.10
C ILE A 24 -10.39 3.58 2.73
N LEU A 25 -9.22 3.46 2.08
CA LEU A 25 -8.51 2.18 1.98
C LEU A 25 -7.94 1.82 3.34
N ILE A 26 -8.56 0.84 3.99
CA ILE A 26 -7.91 0.07 5.03
C ILE A 26 -7.17 -1.08 4.33
N PRO A 27 -5.83 -1.20 4.45
CA PRO A 27 -5.01 -2.10 3.62
C PRO A 27 -5.51 -3.55 3.53
N THR A 28 -5.97 -4.10 4.66
CA THR A 28 -6.45 -5.49 4.74
C THR A 28 -7.85 -5.67 4.16
N VAL A 29 -8.67 -4.62 4.14
CA VAL A 29 -10.09 -4.70 3.84
C VAL A 29 -10.40 -4.19 2.42
N SER A 30 -9.54 -3.32 1.88
CA SER A 30 -9.64 -2.82 0.51
C SER A 30 -9.46 -3.91 -0.55
N TRP A 31 -8.79 -5.02 -0.22
CA TRP A 31 -8.58 -6.14 -1.14
C TRP A 31 -9.89 -6.66 -1.78
N PHE A 32 -11.00 -6.59 -1.04
CA PHE A 32 -12.32 -6.95 -1.55
C PHE A 32 -12.77 -6.05 -2.70
N PHE A 33 -12.42 -4.77 -2.66
CA PHE A 33 -12.84 -3.76 -3.64
C PHE A 33 -11.80 -3.50 -4.74
N ASP A 34 -10.52 -3.84 -4.51
CA ASP A 34 -9.46 -3.75 -5.52
C ASP A 34 -9.72 -4.67 -6.73
N ASN A 35 -10.36 -5.82 -6.50
CA ASN A 35 -10.73 -6.77 -7.56
C ASN A 35 -12.02 -6.37 -8.32
N GLY A 36 -12.66 -5.28 -7.93
CA GLY A 36 -13.86 -4.75 -8.58
C GLY A 36 -14.99 -4.47 -7.60
N ARG A 37 -15.73 -3.39 -7.87
CA ARG A 37 -16.81 -2.90 -7.00
C ARG A 37 -17.89 -3.95 -6.76
N THR A 38 -18.35 -4.64 -7.80
CA THR A 38 -19.38 -5.69 -7.67
C THR A 38 -18.90 -6.87 -6.82
N PHE A 39 -17.64 -7.27 -6.97
CA PHE A 39 -17.02 -8.33 -6.17
C PHE A 39 -16.91 -7.94 -4.69
N GLY A 40 -16.47 -6.71 -4.40
CA GLY A 40 -16.36 -6.23 -3.03
C GLY A 40 -17.70 -6.16 -2.30
N TRP A 41 -18.75 -5.68 -2.97
CA TRP A 41 -20.10 -5.64 -2.40
C TRP A 41 -20.68 -7.04 -2.17
N THR A 42 -20.57 -7.93 -3.16
CA THR A 42 -21.11 -9.30 -3.06
C THR A 42 -20.42 -10.12 -1.97
N SER A 43 -19.09 -10.06 -1.88
CA SER A 43 -18.31 -10.73 -0.83
C SER A 43 -18.58 -10.16 0.57
N SER A 44 -18.70 -8.84 0.72
CA SER A 44 -19.01 -8.19 2.00
C SER A 44 -20.40 -8.54 2.50
N ILE A 45 -21.41 -8.54 1.61
CA ILE A 45 -22.78 -8.97 1.94
C ILE A 45 -22.79 -10.45 2.32
N LEU A 46 -22.07 -11.30 1.57
CA LEU A 46 -21.96 -12.73 1.86
C LEU A 46 -21.32 -12.99 3.23
N LEU A 47 -20.30 -12.22 3.61
CA LEU A 47 -19.68 -12.28 4.94
C LEU A 47 -20.65 -11.89 6.05
N ILE A 48 -21.43 -10.82 5.88
CA ILE A 48 -22.41 -10.37 6.86
C ILE A 48 -23.53 -11.40 7.00
N VAL A 49 -24.10 -11.86 5.88
CA VAL A 49 -25.17 -12.86 5.86
C VAL A 49 -24.69 -14.17 6.46
N GLY A 50 -23.50 -14.65 6.08
CA GLY A 50 -22.88 -15.84 6.65
C GLY A 50 -22.59 -15.69 8.15
N GLY A 51 -22.17 -14.51 8.59
CA GLY A 51 -21.99 -14.19 10.01
C GLY A 51 -23.29 -14.21 10.80
N ILE A 52 -24.37 -13.62 10.27
CA ILE A 52 -25.72 -13.62 10.88
C ILE A 52 -26.29 -15.03 10.94
N LEU A 53 -26.18 -15.79 9.84
CA LEU A 53 -26.54 -17.21 9.79
C LEU A 53 -25.73 -18.01 10.80
N GLY A 54 -24.44 -17.72 10.94
CA GLY A 54 -23.59 -18.34 11.94
C GLY A 54 -24.03 -18.04 13.38
N LEU A 55 -24.49 -16.82 13.68
CA LEU A 55 -25.07 -16.51 14.99
C LEU A 55 -26.35 -17.31 15.28
N ARG A 56 -27.11 -17.65 14.24
CA ARG A 56 -28.40 -18.35 14.33
C ARG A 56 -28.26 -19.88 14.33
N PHE A 57 -27.33 -20.42 13.55
CA PHE A 57 -27.19 -21.86 13.32
C PHE A 57 -25.96 -22.50 13.99
N LEU A 58 -24.85 -21.77 14.24
CA LEU A 58 -23.67 -22.37 14.87
C LEU A 58 -23.85 -22.52 16.40
N PRO A 59 -23.37 -23.64 16.98
CA PRO A 59 -23.41 -23.85 18.42
C PRO A 59 -22.62 -22.76 19.16
N ARG A 60 -23.18 -22.27 20.28
CA ARG A 60 -22.66 -21.13 21.07
C ARG A 60 -21.21 -21.32 21.54
N GLU A 61 -20.81 -22.57 21.81
CA GLU A 61 -19.54 -22.92 22.41
C GLU A 61 -18.85 -24.04 21.64
N ILE A 62 -17.59 -23.81 21.24
CA ILE A 62 -16.70 -24.89 20.79
C ILE A 62 -16.28 -25.61 22.06
N ARG A 63 -16.82 -26.80 22.29
CA ARG A 63 -16.29 -27.71 23.29
C ARG A 63 -15.02 -28.33 22.71
N TRP A 64 -13.88 -27.73 23.01
CA TRP A 64 -12.61 -28.34 22.68
C TRP A 64 -12.51 -29.68 23.39
N THR A 65 -12.15 -30.72 22.64
CA THR A 65 -11.87 -32.02 23.26
C THR A 65 -10.72 -31.86 24.27
N PRO A 66 -10.76 -32.58 25.40
CA PRO A 66 -9.72 -32.46 26.43
C PRO A 66 -8.32 -32.74 25.87
N VAL A 67 -8.23 -33.62 24.86
CA VAL A 67 -7.01 -33.93 24.12
C VAL A 67 -6.46 -32.69 23.39
N THR A 68 -7.31 -31.91 22.72
CA THR A 68 -6.89 -30.69 22.01
C THR A 68 -6.37 -29.62 22.98
N LEU A 69 -7.05 -29.44 24.11
CA LEU A 69 -6.60 -28.55 25.19
C LEU A 69 -5.24 -28.96 25.74
N GLN A 70 -5.02 -30.26 25.96
CA GLN A 70 -3.75 -30.78 26.46
C GLN A 70 -2.62 -30.58 25.44
N ARG A 71 -2.88 -30.78 24.13
CA ARG A 71 -1.94 -30.49 23.05
C ARG A 71 -1.57 -29.02 23.00
N PHE A 72 -2.54 -28.11 23.14
CA PHE A 72 -2.26 -26.67 23.16
C PHE A 72 -1.45 -26.23 24.39
N ARG A 73 -1.74 -26.80 25.57
CA ARG A 73 -0.93 -26.58 26.77
C ARG A 73 0.51 -27.07 26.56
N ARG A 74 0.69 -28.25 25.94
CA ARG A 74 2.02 -28.79 25.59
C ARG A 74 2.75 -27.91 24.58
N PHE A 75 2.04 -27.38 23.58
CA PHE A 75 2.62 -26.41 22.63
C PHE A 75 3.10 -25.15 23.34
N ARG A 76 2.28 -24.58 24.24
CA ARG A 76 2.66 -23.38 25.02
C ARG A 76 3.81 -23.64 26.00
N SER A 77 3.96 -24.87 26.51
CA SER A 77 5.10 -25.24 27.37
C SER A 77 6.41 -25.37 26.60
N ILE A 78 6.38 -25.57 25.27
CA ILE A 78 7.59 -25.54 24.45
C ILE A 78 7.99 -24.07 24.26
N GLY A 79 8.81 -23.54 25.18
CA GLY A 79 9.16 -22.12 25.23
C GLY A 79 9.67 -21.57 23.90
N ARG A 80 10.57 -22.29 23.21
CA ARG A 80 11.11 -21.88 21.91
C ARG A 80 10.04 -21.84 20.82
N GLY A 81 9.14 -22.83 20.77
CA GLY A 81 8.04 -22.89 19.81
C GLY A 81 6.99 -21.80 20.02
N TRP A 82 6.71 -21.45 21.28
CA TRP A 82 5.79 -20.35 21.60
C TRP A 82 6.35 -18.99 21.21
N TRP A 83 7.66 -18.76 21.36
CA TRP A 83 8.32 -17.55 20.87
C TRP A 83 8.31 -17.45 19.35
N SER A 84 8.63 -18.55 18.63
CA SER A 84 8.55 -18.57 17.17
C SER A 84 7.13 -18.28 16.67
N PHE A 85 6.10 -18.84 17.32
CA PHE A 85 4.71 -18.55 17.00
C PHE A 85 4.36 -17.07 17.18
N ARG A 86 4.81 -16.45 18.27
CA ARG A 86 4.61 -15.01 18.50
C ARG A 86 5.32 -14.14 17.47
N ILE A 87 6.57 -14.46 17.14
CA ILE A 87 7.34 -13.74 16.12
C ILE A 87 6.63 -13.85 14.77
N LEU A 88 6.22 -15.05 14.38
CA LEU A 88 5.47 -15.27 13.14
C LEU A 88 4.17 -14.46 13.13
N LEU A 89 3.43 -14.44 14.23
CA LEU A 89 2.19 -13.65 14.35
C LEU A 89 2.46 -12.15 14.20
N VAL A 90 3.55 -11.64 14.78
CA VAL A 90 3.97 -10.23 14.63
C VAL A 90 4.38 -9.93 13.19
N LEU A 91 5.12 -10.82 12.54
CA LEU A 91 5.51 -10.65 11.13
C LEU A 91 4.29 -10.66 10.20
N ILE A 92 3.30 -11.53 10.45
CA ILE A 92 2.04 -11.53 9.71
C ILE A 92 1.31 -10.21 9.92
N ALA A 93 1.21 -9.72 11.17
CA ALA A 93 0.55 -8.45 11.45
C ALA A 93 1.26 -7.26 10.77
N LEU A 94 2.60 -7.26 10.73
CA LEU A 94 3.39 -6.27 10.01
C LEU A 94 3.17 -6.36 8.49
N ALA A 95 3.13 -7.57 7.94
CA ALA A 95 2.87 -7.79 6.52
C ALA A 95 1.45 -7.33 6.11
N MET A 96 0.47 -7.45 7.00
CA MET A 96 -0.89 -6.93 6.76
C MET A 96 -0.98 -5.40 6.77
N LEU A 97 0.05 -4.72 7.28
CA LEU A 97 0.17 -3.26 7.34
C LEU A 97 1.23 -2.75 6.33
N ASP A 98 1.53 -3.52 5.29
CA ASP A 98 2.55 -3.22 4.28
C ASP A 98 2.34 -1.85 3.62
N GLN A 99 1.12 -1.49 3.26
CA GLN A 99 0.77 -0.21 2.63
C GLN A 99 1.09 1.01 3.52
N ALA A 100 1.18 0.82 4.84
CA ALA A 100 1.61 1.87 5.76
C ALA A 100 3.14 1.91 5.96
N LEU A 101 3.82 0.79 5.73
CA LEU A 101 5.26 0.62 5.93
C LEU A 101 6.08 0.92 4.66
N VAL A 102 5.57 0.53 3.49
CA VAL A 102 6.26 0.55 2.20
C VAL A 102 5.37 1.16 1.13
N GLY A 103 5.88 2.15 0.39
CA GLY A 103 5.22 2.66 -0.83
C GLY A 103 5.59 4.09 -1.20
N LYS A 104 5.25 4.47 -2.45
CA LYS A 104 5.46 5.83 -2.98
C LYS A 104 4.45 6.87 -2.50
N ARG A 105 3.28 6.44 -2.00
CA ARG A 105 2.22 7.34 -1.51
C ARG A 105 2.52 7.81 -0.10
N ALA A 106 2.30 9.09 0.16
CA ALA A 106 2.41 9.63 1.51
C ALA A 106 1.28 9.12 2.42
N LEU A 107 1.60 8.86 3.68
CA LEU A 107 0.62 8.51 4.72
C LEU A 107 -0.27 9.71 5.04
N LEU A 108 0.35 10.89 5.13
CA LEU A 108 -0.29 12.14 5.47
C LEU A 108 0.37 13.27 4.69
N VAL A 109 -0.45 14.13 4.09
CA VAL A 109 -0.01 15.37 3.44
C VAL A 109 -0.81 16.51 4.02
N ARG A 110 -0.13 17.53 4.55
CA ARG A 110 -0.75 18.79 4.91
C ARG A 110 -0.28 19.86 3.93
N CYS A 111 -1.20 20.42 3.15
CA CYS A 111 -0.95 21.54 2.24
C CYS A 111 -1.97 22.63 2.50
N ASP A 112 -1.53 23.87 2.72
CA ASP A 112 -2.38 25.08 2.79
C ASP A 112 -3.60 24.92 3.72
N GLY A 113 -3.39 24.28 4.88
CA GLY A 113 -4.43 24.07 5.90
C GLY A 113 -5.33 22.85 5.68
N LYS A 114 -5.26 22.18 4.52
CA LYS A 114 -5.98 20.93 4.26
C LYS A 114 -5.09 19.72 4.53
N THR A 115 -5.69 18.68 5.11
CA THR A 115 -5.02 17.41 5.42
C THR A 115 -5.58 16.31 4.52
N TYR A 116 -4.68 15.64 3.82
CA TYR A 116 -4.98 14.54 2.91
C TYR A 116 -4.28 13.27 3.40
N PHE A 117 -4.90 12.12 3.16
CA PHE A 117 -4.36 10.80 3.49
C PHE A 117 -4.22 9.93 2.22
N PRO A 118 -3.24 10.22 1.34
CA PRO A 118 -3.12 9.54 0.04
C PRO A 118 -2.98 8.02 0.12
N ALA A 119 -2.22 7.51 1.10
CA ALA A 119 -2.04 6.07 1.28
C ALA A 119 -3.33 5.35 1.67
N PHE A 120 -4.26 6.03 2.36
CA PHE A 120 -5.51 5.46 2.83
C PHE A 120 -6.73 5.93 2.04
N SER A 121 -6.54 6.53 0.86
CA SER A 121 -7.64 7.10 0.06
C SER A 121 -7.74 6.40 -1.29
N GLN A 122 -8.97 6.06 -1.71
CA GLN A 122 -9.21 5.41 -3.02
C GLN A 122 -8.93 6.36 -4.18
N LYS A 123 -9.06 7.66 -3.95
CA LYS A 123 -8.73 8.68 -4.94
C LYS A 123 -7.22 8.79 -5.09
N ARG A 124 -6.73 8.61 -6.33
CA ARG A 124 -5.37 8.97 -6.71
C ARG A 124 -5.31 10.48 -6.86
N TYR A 125 -4.64 11.14 -5.92
CA TYR A 125 -4.42 12.59 -6.00
C TYR A 125 -3.41 12.90 -7.11
N GLN A 126 -3.77 13.84 -7.98
CA GLN A 126 -2.90 14.31 -9.04
C GLN A 126 -1.96 15.40 -8.50
N ALA A 127 -0.89 15.66 -9.23
CA ALA A 127 0.01 16.78 -8.95
C ALA A 127 -0.76 18.12 -8.82
N GLN A 128 -1.80 18.33 -9.64
CA GLN A 128 -2.64 19.54 -9.62
C GLN A 128 -3.37 19.78 -8.29
N ASP A 129 -3.79 18.71 -7.60
CA ASP A 129 -4.51 18.81 -6.31
C ASP A 129 -3.65 19.47 -5.22
N PHE A 130 -2.33 19.45 -5.40
CA PHE A 130 -1.34 20.05 -4.50
C PHE A 130 -0.67 21.30 -5.09
N GLY A 131 -1.15 21.81 -6.23
CA GLY A 131 -0.60 22.99 -6.90
C GLY A 131 0.65 22.72 -7.75
N LEU A 132 0.91 21.46 -8.11
CA LEU A 132 1.99 21.08 -9.04
C LEU A 132 1.46 20.93 -10.46
N ALA A 133 2.28 21.24 -11.47
CA ALA A 133 1.93 21.07 -12.87
C ALA A 133 2.00 19.59 -13.29
N GLY A 134 0.97 19.09 -13.99
CA GLY A 134 0.91 17.76 -14.58
C GLY A 134 -0.30 16.93 -14.14
N GLU A 135 -0.82 16.08 -15.02
CA GLU A 135 -1.95 15.16 -14.74
C GLU A 135 -1.51 13.83 -14.11
N GLN A 136 -0.20 13.65 -13.91
CA GLN A 136 0.36 12.44 -13.34
C GLN A 136 0.10 12.35 -11.82
N GLU A 137 0.16 11.13 -11.29
CA GLU A 137 0.08 10.89 -9.84
C GLU A 137 1.16 11.69 -9.12
N ALA A 138 0.80 12.39 -8.04
CA ALA A 138 1.70 13.32 -7.39
C ALA A 138 2.97 12.61 -6.86
N ASN A 139 4.17 13.14 -7.19
CA ASN A 139 5.42 12.68 -6.60
C ASN A 139 5.57 13.24 -5.17
N TYR A 140 5.18 12.45 -4.17
CA TYR A 140 5.18 12.88 -2.77
C TYR A 140 6.58 13.17 -2.20
N ARG A 141 7.66 12.64 -2.79
CA ARG A 141 9.05 12.93 -2.36
C ARG A 141 9.44 14.35 -2.74
N GLU A 142 9.19 14.73 -3.98
CA GLU A 142 9.41 16.09 -4.47
C GLU A 142 8.49 17.09 -3.76
N LEU A 143 7.22 16.69 -3.58
CA LEU A 143 6.24 17.48 -2.85
C LEU A 143 6.74 17.77 -1.41
N LYS A 144 7.27 16.78 -0.70
CA LYS A 144 7.87 16.97 0.63
C LYS A 144 8.98 18.03 0.63
N GLN A 145 9.87 17.99 -0.36
CA GLN A 145 10.96 18.97 -0.48
C GLN A 145 10.44 20.38 -0.77
N ARG A 146 9.48 20.53 -1.69
CA ARG A 146 8.89 21.83 -2.03
C ARG A 146 8.12 22.43 -0.86
N LEU A 147 7.25 21.65 -0.20
CA LEU A 147 6.52 22.11 0.97
C LEU A 147 7.43 22.52 2.13
N SER A 148 8.54 21.79 2.33
CA SER A 148 9.52 22.17 3.35
C SER A 148 10.22 23.48 3.02
N LYS A 149 10.48 23.78 1.74
CA LYS A 149 11.07 25.06 1.31
C LYS A 149 10.07 26.22 1.43
N GLU A 150 8.84 25.99 1.02
CA GLU A 150 7.78 27.02 1.02
C GLU A 150 7.13 27.22 2.40
N LYS A 151 7.43 26.36 3.40
CA LYS A 151 6.80 26.33 4.74
C LYS A 151 5.26 26.23 4.71
N ARG A 152 4.69 25.68 3.62
CA ARG A 152 3.24 25.56 3.39
C ARG A 152 2.62 24.29 4.00
N GLY A 153 3.43 23.48 4.68
CA GLY A 153 2.97 22.29 5.40
C GLY A 153 4.01 21.19 5.46
N PHE A 154 3.56 19.94 5.62
CA PHE A 154 4.44 18.79 5.80
C PHE A 154 3.88 17.52 5.16
N VAL A 155 4.78 16.62 4.78
CA VAL A 155 4.46 15.33 4.20
C VAL A 155 5.09 14.25 5.05
N TRP A 156 4.27 13.31 5.52
CA TRP A 156 4.72 12.13 6.22
C TRP A 156 4.72 10.93 5.29
N MET A 157 5.90 10.37 5.08
CA MET A 157 6.11 9.24 4.19
C MET A 157 6.17 7.93 4.98
N PRO A 158 5.87 6.78 4.33
CA PRO A 158 6.13 5.46 4.89
C PRO A 158 7.61 5.27 5.27
N LEU A 159 7.88 4.25 6.08
CA LEU A 159 9.24 3.93 6.53
C LEU A 159 10.18 3.67 5.34
N VAL A 160 9.68 2.94 4.34
CA VAL A 160 10.37 2.73 3.07
C VAL A 160 9.61 3.50 1.98
N PRO A 161 10.05 4.70 1.61
CA PRO A 161 9.32 5.58 0.72
C PRO A 161 9.55 5.21 -0.75
N TRP A 162 9.58 3.93 -1.11
CA TRP A 162 9.85 3.42 -2.46
C TRP A 162 8.80 2.38 -2.85
N ASP A 163 8.34 2.43 -4.09
CA ASP A 163 7.42 1.45 -4.66
C ASP A 163 8.24 0.26 -5.19
N PRO A 164 7.83 -1.00 -4.96
CA PRO A 164 8.46 -2.16 -5.58
C PRO A 164 8.46 -2.11 -7.12
N VAL A 165 7.55 -1.35 -7.75
CA VAL A 165 7.45 -1.24 -9.21
C VAL A 165 7.43 0.23 -9.63
N LEU A 166 8.01 0.55 -10.79
CA LEU A 166 8.00 1.87 -11.46
C LEU A 166 8.84 2.98 -10.80
N ASP A 167 9.59 2.70 -9.73
CA ASP A 167 10.68 3.57 -9.26
C ASP A 167 11.98 3.18 -9.99
N THR A 168 12.06 3.48 -11.29
CA THR A 168 13.34 3.37 -12.02
C THR A 168 14.10 4.68 -11.87
N ASP A 169 15.42 4.58 -11.72
CA ASP A 169 16.27 5.77 -11.74
C ASP A 169 16.08 6.53 -13.06
N SER A 170 16.25 7.85 -13.03
CA SER A 170 16.10 8.66 -14.24
C SER A 170 17.01 8.11 -15.35
N LEU A 171 16.51 7.97 -16.57
CA LEU A 171 17.34 7.56 -17.70
C LEU A 171 18.54 8.50 -17.79
N GLN A 172 19.74 7.98 -17.51
CA GLN A 172 20.97 8.73 -17.68
C GLN A 172 21.24 8.84 -19.18
N SER A 173 20.60 9.82 -19.81
CA SER A 173 20.85 10.17 -21.20
C SER A 173 22.08 11.06 -21.27
N ILE A 174 23.13 10.57 -21.92
CA ILE A 174 24.28 11.39 -22.29
C ILE A 174 23.98 11.97 -23.66
N THR A 175 23.86 13.29 -23.76
CA THR A 175 23.74 13.96 -25.06
C THR A 175 25.06 13.81 -25.81
N LEU A 176 25.02 13.14 -26.97
CA LEU A 176 26.19 12.96 -27.81
C LEU A 176 26.45 14.23 -28.63
N GLU A 177 27.72 14.62 -28.72
CA GLU A 177 28.15 15.74 -29.55
C GLU A 177 28.36 15.28 -30.99
N HIS A 178 27.84 16.05 -31.95
CA HIS A 178 28.07 15.80 -33.36
C HIS A 178 29.30 16.57 -33.84
N ARG A 179 30.37 15.87 -34.23
CA ARG A 179 31.58 16.48 -34.79
C ARG A 179 31.92 15.78 -36.12
N GLY A 180 31.87 16.53 -37.23
CA GLY A 180 32.31 16.02 -38.54
C GLY A 180 31.56 14.79 -39.07
N GLY A 181 30.26 14.65 -38.77
CA GLY A 181 29.45 13.52 -39.22
C GLY A 181 29.48 12.30 -38.29
N VAL A 182 30.23 12.37 -37.19
CA VAL A 182 30.38 11.28 -36.21
C VAL A 182 29.96 11.78 -34.82
N TRP A 183 29.37 10.89 -34.03
CA TRP A 183 28.90 11.19 -32.68
C TRP A 183 29.99 10.87 -31.66
N PHE A 184 30.16 11.73 -30.65
CA PHE A 184 31.14 11.57 -29.58
C PHE A 184 30.47 11.72 -28.22
N LYS A 185 31.00 11.03 -27.20
CA LYS A 185 30.66 11.36 -25.81
C LYS A 185 31.32 12.70 -25.44
N PRO A 186 30.67 13.53 -24.61
CA PRO A 186 31.26 14.78 -24.14
C PRO A 186 32.60 14.49 -23.44
N GLY A 187 33.66 15.18 -23.88
CA GLY A 187 35.02 15.03 -23.34
C GLY A 187 35.83 13.83 -23.85
N ASN A 188 35.30 13.02 -24.78
CA ASN A 188 36.06 11.90 -25.37
C ASN A 188 36.58 12.24 -26.78
N ALA A 189 37.78 11.76 -27.09
CA ALA A 189 38.42 11.89 -28.40
C ALA A 189 38.01 10.76 -29.38
N GLU A 190 37.56 9.63 -28.85
CA GLU A 190 37.13 8.48 -29.66
C GLU A 190 35.65 8.57 -30.06
N SER A 191 35.35 8.08 -31.27
CA SER A 191 33.98 8.04 -31.79
C SER A 191 33.10 7.11 -30.96
N TYR A 192 31.84 7.52 -30.76
CA TYR A 192 30.86 6.72 -30.06
C TYR A 192 30.39 5.57 -30.94
N SER A 193 30.80 4.34 -30.59
CA SER A 193 30.32 3.10 -31.19
C SER A 193 29.35 2.42 -30.23
N GLY A 194 28.07 2.73 -30.37
CA GLY A 194 27.02 2.20 -29.50
C GLY A 194 25.62 2.53 -30.00
N ARG A 195 24.59 2.04 -29.29
CA ARG A 195 23.20 2.38 -29.61
C ARG A 195 22.90 3.77 -29.10
N ALA A 196 22.57 4.67 -30.01
CA ALA A 196 22.02 5.98 -29.70
C ALA A 196 20.55 6.03 -30.15
N GLN A 197 19.74 6.80 -29.42
CA GLN A 197 18.36 7.09 -29.81
C GLN A 197 18.22 8.60 -29.94
N LYS A 198 17.57 9.04 -31.01
CA LYS A 198 17.21 10.45 -31.20
C LYS A 198 15.85 10.71 -30.55
N SER A 199 15.83 11.54 -29.51
CA SER A 199 14.59 11.99 -28.87
C SER A 199 14.14 13.30 -29.49
N TYR A 200 12.86 13.39 -29.87
CA TYR A 200 12.20 14.62 -30.30
C TYR A 200 11.29 15.10 -29.16
N ALA A 201 11.87 15.42 -28.01
CA ALA A 201 11.09 15.79 -26.83
C ALA A 201 10.63 17.27 -26.81
N ASP A 202 11.16 18.10 -27.72
CA ASP A 202 10.83 19.52 -27.82
C ASP A 202 10.13 19.82 -29.16
N LEU A 203 8.79 19.84 -29.14
CA LEU A 203 7.92 20.55 -30.08
C LEU A 203 6.83 21.27 -29.27
#